data_AF-A0A9X1NFU6-F1
#
_entry.id   AF-A0A9X1NFU6-F1
#
_cell.length_a   1.000
_cell.length_b   1.000
_cell.length_c   1.000
_cell.angle_alpha   90.00
_cell.angle_beta   90.00
_cell.angle_gamma   90.00
#
_symmetry.space_group_name_H-M   'P 1'
#
loop_
_entity.id
_entity.type
_entity.pdbx_description
1 polymer ?
#
loop_
_entity_poly.entity_id
_entity_poly.type
_entity_poly.pdbx_seq_one_letter_code
_entity_poly.pdbx_strand_id
1 'polypeptide(L)'
;MLHGLYYLGNARTEEQAERMRQLEAAGVCLFCSPTIDQEPAEGLVLATEHWVVRHNGFPYKGARLHLLCVPRRHVTDLADLPDDALADYWKVIRTVRKQFDLTYYGLGVRCGDNAYTGGTIAHVHAHLIAGDPESEHPVRLKLSSRPAPE
;
A
#
# COMPACT_ATOMS: atom_id res chain seq x y z
N MET A 1 2.39 -17.30 -14.18
CA MET A 1 3.31 -16.22 -14.59
C MET A 1 2.97 -15.03 -13.72
N LEU A 2 3.94 -14.40 -13.03
CA LEU A 2 3.65 -13.15 -12.31
C LEU A 2 3.16 -12.13 -13.34
N HIS A 3 1.94 -11.65 -13.15
CA HIS A 3 1.41 -10.47 -13.82
C HIS A 3 2.40 -9.30 -13.64
N GLY A 4 2.38 -8.33 -14.56
CA GLY A 4 3.30 -7.18 -14.58
C GLY A 4 3.28 -6.31 -13.31
N LEU A 5 3.87 -5.11 -13.38
CA LEU A 5 3.93 -4.18 -12.25
C LEU A 5 2.52 -3.77 -11.73
N TYR A 6 1.50 -3.90 -12.57
CA TYR A 6 0.11 -3.56 -12.25
C TYR A 6 -0.89 -4.64 -12.70
N TYR A 7 -1.93 -4.82 -11.90
CA TYR A 7 -3.09 -5.64 -12.25
C TYR A 7 -4.33 -4.75 -12.44
N LEU A 8 -4.70 -4.54 -13.70
CA LEU A 8 -5.79 -3.63 -14.08
C LEU A 8 -7.18 -4.14 -13.67
N GLY A 9 -7.36 -5.44 -13.49
CA GLY A 9 -8.66 -6.04 -13.11
C GLY A 9 -9.18 -5.61 -11.72
N ASN A 10 -8.32 -5.00 -10.89
CA ASN A 10 -8.70 -4.42 -9.61
C ASN A 10 -8.67 -2.88 -9.59
N ALA A 11 -8.50 -2.22 -10.74
CA ALA A 11 -8.56 -0.77 -10.84
C ALA A 11 -9.91 -0.23 -10.33
N ARG A 12 -9.88 0.89 -9.61
CA ARG A 12 -11.08 1.50 -9.03
C ARG A 12 -11.75 2.50 -9.96
N THR A 13 -10.97 3.16 -10.80
CA THR A 13 -11.41 4.18 -11.74
C THR A 13 -10.66 4.04 -13.06
N GLU A 14 -11.23 4.58 -14.14
CA GLU A 14 -10.58 4.59 -15.45
C GLU A 14 -9.29 5.43 -15.46
N GLU A 15 -9.29 6.56 -14.74
CA GLU A 15 -8.09 7.39 -14.56
C GLU A 15 -6.95 6.60 -13.89
N GLN A 16 -7.28 5.82 -12.85
CA GLN A 16 -6.31 4.96 -12.20
C GLN A 16 -5.80 3.88 -13.17
N ALA A 17 -6.70 3.25 -13.93
CA ALA A 17 -6.33 2.22 -14.90
C ALA A 17 -5.41 2.78 -16.00
N GLU A 18 -5.68 3.98 -16.49
CA GLU A 18 -4.88 4.65 -17.50
C GLU A 18 -3.49 5.01 -16.98
N ARG A 19 -3.41 5.58 -15.78
CA ARG A 19 -2.12 5.85 -15.13
C ARG A 19 -1.30 4.57 -14.93
N MET A 20 -1.94 3.47 -14.53
CA MET A 20 -1.26 2.18 -14.38
C MET A 20 -0.76 1.63 -15.73
N ARG A 21 -1.55 1.73 -16.81
CA ARG A 21 -1.11 1.34 -18.16
C ARG A 21 0.12 2.12 -18.61
N GLN A 22 0.13 3.43 -18.38
CA GLN A 22 1.27 4.29 -18.73
C GLN A 22 2.54 3.91 -17.95
N LEU A 23 2.41 3.66 -16.64
CA LEU A 23 3.53 3.27 -15.79
C LEU A 23 4.05 1.87 -16.15
N GLU A 24 3.16 0.90 -16.42
CA GLU A 24 3.54 -0.43 -16.91
C GLU A 24 4.30 -0.35 -18.24
N ALA A 25 3.79 0.41 -19.21
CA ALA A 25 4.43 0.60 -20.51
C ALA A 25 5.82 1.26 -20.39
N ALA A 26 6.01 2.09 -19.36
CA ALA A 26 7.30 2.71 -19.04
C ALA A 26 8.22 1.82 -18.18
N GLY A 27 7.76 0.66 -17.71
CA GLY A 27 8.50 -0.20 -16.78
C GLY A 27 8.73 0.44 -15.41
N VAL A 28 7.87 1.36 -14.99
CA VAL A 28 8.01 2.14 -13.75
C VAL A 28 7.07 1.62 -12.68
N CYS A 29 7.60 1.29 -11.50
CA CYS A 29 6.80 0.97 -10.34
C CYS A 29 6.54 2.22 -9.49
N LEU A 30 5.27 2.51 -9.20
CA LEU A 30 4.83 3.68 -8.41
C LEU A 30 5.47 3.73 -7.01
N PHE A 31 5.81 2.56 -6.46
CA PHE A 31 6.30 2.39 -5.11
C PHE A 31 7.81 2.21 -5.00
N CYS A 32 8.51 2.13 -6.13
CA CYS A 32 9.96 2.14 -6.16
C CYS A 32 10.52 3.56 -6.13
N SER A 33 11.76 3.68 -5.65
CA SER A 33 12.58 4.87 -5.87
C SER A 33 12.99 4.93 -7.36
N PRO A 34 13.03 6.12 -7.99
CA PRO A 34 12.80 7.45 -7.40
C PRO A 34 11.33 7.87 -7.35
N THR A 35 10.41 7.12 -7.95
CA THR A 35 9.00 7.53 -8.14
C THR A 35 8.31 7.87 -6.82
N ILE A 36 8.39 7.01 -5.81
CA ILE A 36 7.77 7.27 -4.51
C ILE A 36 8.43 8.44 -3.75
N ASP A 37 9.71 8.71 -4.02
CA ASP A 37 10.47 9.78 -3.39
C ASP A 37 10.18 11.15 -4.04
N GLN A 38 9.66 11.16 -5.27
CA GLN A 38 9.25 12.37 -6.00
C GLN A 38 7.84 12.84 -5.67
N GLU A 39 7.05 12.05 -4.93
CA GLU A 39 5.70 12.43 -4.49
C GLU A 39 5.73 13.61 -3.50
N PRO A 40 4.70 14.50 -3.51
CA PRO A 40 4.66 15.71 -2.68
C PRO A 40 4.91 15.46 -1.19
N ALA A 41 5.81 16.23 -0.60
CA ALA A 41 6.32 16.02 0.76
C ALA A 41 5.23 16.04 1.84
N GLU A 42 4.11 16.72 1.61
CA GLU A 42 2.95 16.79 2.50
C GLU A 42 2.34 15.41 2.78
N GLY A 43 2.50 14.47 1.84
CA GLY A 43 2.05 13.10 2.02
C GLY A 43 3.02 12.21 2.81
N LEU A 44 4.28 12.63 3.02
CA LEU A 44 5.29 11.85 3.71
C LEU A 44 5.10 11.92 5.23
N VAL A 45 4.99 10.76 5.88
CA VAL A 45 4.88 10.65 7.33
C VAL A 45 6.26 10.43 7.95
N LEU A 46 6.99 9.43 7.44
CA LEU A 46 8.37 9.13 7.84
C LEU A 46 9.04 8.26 6.76
N ALA A 47 10.37 8.27 6.76
CA ALA A 47 11.18 7.35 5.97
C ALA A 47 12.31 6.79 6.83
N THR A 48 12.61 5.51 6.64
CA THR A 48 13.76 4.80 7.22
C THR A 48 14.66 4.29 6.09
N GLU A 49 15.68 3.53 6.46
CA GLU A 49 16.52 2.79 5.51
C GLU A 49 15.68 1.81 4.68
N HIS A 50 14.70 1.13 5.27
CA HIS A 50 13.95 0.07 4.59
C HIS A 50 12.54 0.46 4.17
N TRP A 51 11.94 1.51 4.75
CA TRP A 51 10.52 1.83 4.57
C TRP A 51 10.26 3.30 4.29
N VAL A 52 9.21 3.56 3.52
CA VAL A 52 8.59 4.87 3.35
C VAL A 52 7.14 4.76 3.80
N VAL A 53 6.71 5.65 4.70
CA VAL A 53 5.31 5.73 5.13
C VAL A 53 4.69 7.01 4.61
N ARG A 54 3.56 6.88 3.93
CA ARG A 54 2.83 8.03 3.38
C ARG A 54 1.34 7.94 3.67
N HIS A 55 0.67 9.09 3.67
CA HIS A 55 -0.79 9.12 3.58
C HIS A 55 -1.24 8.45 2.28
N ASN A 56 -2.27 7.61 2.38
CA ASN A 56 -2.89 7.04 1.19
C ASN A 56 -3.62 8.15 0.43
N GLY A 57 -3.28 8.37 -0.84
CA GLY A 57 -3.95 9.35 -1.70
C GLY A 57 -5.43 9.03 -1.95
N PHE A 58 -5.86 7.79 -1.69
CA PHE A 58 -7.25 7.34 -1.80
C PHE A 58 -7.67 6.64 -0.50
N PRO A 59 -7.85 7.39 0.60
CA PRO A 59 -8.21 6.83 1.90
C PRO A 59 -9.58 6.10 1.81
N TYR A 60 -9.80 5.13 2.70
CA TYR A 60 -11.07 4.42 2.69
C TYR A 60 -12.17 5.25 3.31
N LYS A 61 -13.39 5.09 2.82
CA LYS A 61 -14.57 5.72 3.43
C LYS A 61 -14.67 5.30 4.90
N GLY A 62 -14.86 6.27 5.78
CA GLY A 62 -14.91 6.07 7.23
C GLY A 62 -13.54 5.86 7.90
N ALA A 63 -12.42 6.06 7.20
CA ALA A 63 -11.10 6.11 7.82
C ALA A 63 -10.78 7.54 8.26
N ARG A 64 -10.42 7.70 9.54
CA ARG A 64 -9.82 8.94 10.07
C ARG A 64 -8.35 9.05 9.68
N LEU A 65 -7.66 7.92 9.57
CA LEU A 65 -6.27 7.82 9.14
C LEU A 65 -6.09 6.60 8.25
N HIS A 66 -5.43 6.77 7.10
CA HIS A 66 -5.05 5.67 6.22
C HIS A 66 -3.65 5.92 5.69
N LEU A 67 -2.70 5.13 6.14
CA LEU A 67 -1.30 5.18 5.72
C LEU A 67 -0.94 3.95 4.90
N LEU A 68 0.00 4.12 3.98
CA LEU A 68 0.71 3.06 3.29
C LEU A 68 2.14 3.00 3.82
N CYS A 69 2.53 1.84 4.34
CA CYS A 69 3.92 1.50 4.63
C CYS A 69 4.46 0.71 3.45
N VAL A 70 5.43 1.26 2.72
CA VAL A 70 5.99 0.71 1.49
C VAL A 70 7.47 0.40 1.71
N PRO A 71 7.94 -0.84 1.50
CA PRO A 71 9.36 -1.12 1.60
C PRO A 71 10.09 -0.52 0.41
N ARG A 72 11.31 -0.03 0.59
CA ARG A 72 12.15 0.47 -0.50
C ARG A 72 12.53 -0.63 -1.48
N ARG A 73 12.69 -1.86 -0.98
CA ARG A 73 12.93 -3.04 -1.82
C ARG A 73 11.65 -3.45 -2.53
N HIS A 74 11.73 -3.63 -3.84
CA HIS A 74 10.64 -4.18 -4.63
C HIS A 74 10.51 -5.69 -4.36
N VAL A 75 9.42 -6.07 -3.70
CA VAL A 75 8.97 -7.46 -3.53
C VAL A 75 7.44 -7.48 -3.62
N THR A 76 6.86 -8.60 -4.04
CA THR A 76 5.39 -8.75 -4.11
C THR A 76 4.81 -9.43 -2.87
N ASP A 77 5.63 -10.12 -2.08
CA ASP A 77 5.28 -10.71 -0.80
C ASP A 77 6.06 -10.02 0.33
N LEU A 78 5.37 -9.75 1.45
CA LEU A 78 6.01 -9.21 2.65
C LEU A 78 7.07 -10.18 3.20
N ALA A 79 6.84 -11.48 3.09
CA ALA A 79 7.73 -12.52 3.60
C ALA A 79 9.05 -12.63 2.83
N ASP A 80 9.13 -12.04 1.63
CA ASP A 80 10.36 -12.01 0.81
C ASP A 80 11.32 -10.87 1.22
N LEU A 81 10.93 -10.02 2.17
CA LEU A 81 11.82 -8.99 2.71
C LEU A 81 12.90 -9.62 3.59
N PRO A 82 14.11 -9.02 3.60
CA PRO A 82 15.16 -9.43 4.53
C PRO A 82 14.77 -9.12 5.99
N ASP A 83 15.36 -9.87 6.93
CA ASP A 83 15.03 -9.81 8.36
C ASP A 83 15.18 -8.42 8.97
N ASP A 84 16.15 -7.64 8.51
CA ASP A 84 16.38 -6.25 8.93
C ASP A 84 15.22 -5.32 8.52
N ALA A 85 14.73 -5.44 7.29
CA ALA A 85 13.56 -4.73 6.81
C ALA A 85 12.28 -5.16 7.54
N LEU A 86 12.12 -6.46 7.82
CA LEU A 86 10.99 -6.97 8.62
C LEU A 86 11.03 -6.46 10.07
N ALA A 87 12.21 -6.40 10.68
CA ALA A 87 12.38 -5.84 12.01
C ALA A 87 12.12 -4.32 12.02
N ASP A 88 12.57 -3.61 10.98
CA ASP A 88 12.34 -2.18 10.82
C ASP A 88 10.86 -1.85 10.61
N TYR A 89 10.11 -2.70 9.90
CA TYR A 89 8.65 -2.55 9.76
C TYR A 89 7.95 -2.40 11.12
N TRP A 90 8.27 -3.23 12.09
CA TRP A 90 7.66 -3.14 13.42
C TRP A 90 8.11 -1.89 14.19
N LYS A 91 9.33 -1.40 13.97
CA LYS A 91 9.77 -0.10 14.51
C LYS A 91 8.97 1.04 13.89
N VAL A 92 8.75 1.00 12.58
CA VAL A 92 7.92 1.96 11.85
C VAL A 92 6.50 2.00 12.41
N ILE A 93 5.85 0.85 12.61
CA ILE A 93 4.50 0.80 13.20
C ILE A 93 4.48 1.41 14.61
N ARG A 94 5.49 1.15 15.44
CA ARG A 94 5.60 1.77 16.78
C ARG A 94 5.75 3.28 16.71
N THR A 95 6.57 3.79 15.78
CA THR A 95 6.78 5.22 15.57
C THR A 95 5.49 5.90 15.11
N VAL A 96 4.82 5.35 14.11
CA VAL A 96 3.52 5.86 13.61
C VAL A 96 2.47 5.87 14.71
N ARG A 97 2.33 4.77 15.46
CA ARG A 97 1.38 4.69 16.58
C ARG A 97 1.60 5.83 17.58
N LYS A 98 2.86 6.10 17.95
CA LYS A 98 3.20 7.18 18.89
C LYS A 98 2.96 8.57 18.27
N GLN A 99 3.35 8.77 17.02
CA GLN A 99 3.24 10.06 16.32
C GLN A 99 1.78 10.52 16.17
N PHE A 100 0.85 9.60 15.91
CA PHE A 100 -0.58 9.89 15.74
C PHE A 100 -1.42 9.59 16.99
N ASP A 101 -0.79 9.31 18.13
CA ASP A 101 -1.43 8.95 19.41
C ASP A 101 -2.53 7.87 19.23
N LEU A 102 -2.20 6.82 18.50
CA LEU A 102 -3.17 5.78 18.13
C LEU A 102 -3.42 4.82 19.29
N THR A 103 -4.66 4.82 19.77
CA THR A 103 -5.19 3.83 20.73
C THR A 103 -5.87 2.65 20.04
N TYR A 104 -6.29 2.80 18.78
CA TYR A 104 -6.85 1.76 17.93
C TYR A 104 -6.41 1.95 16.47
N TYR A 105 -6.15 0.84 15.77
CA TYR A 105 -5.89 0.79 14.33
C TYR A 105 -5.88 -0.68 13.87
N GLY A 106 -6.13 -0.89 12.58
CA GLY A 106 -5.97 -2.17 11.89
C GLY A 106 -4.72 -2.15 11.01
N LEU A 107 -4.09 -3.31 10.86
CA LEU A 107 -3.07 -3.56 9.87
C LEU A 107 -3.61 -4.53 8.82
N GLY A 108 -3.24 -4.33 7.56
CA GLY A 108 -3.58 -5.29 6.51
C GLY A 108 -2.59 -5.22 5.35
N VAL A 109 -2.20 -6.37 4.87
CA VAL A 109 -1.26 -6.51 3.75
C VAL A 109 -1.81 -7.52 2.76
N ARG A 110 -1.55 -7.27 1.48
CA ARG A 110 -1.83 -8.21 0.39
C ARG A 110 -0.49 -8.66 -0.15
N CYS A 111 -0.29 -9.96 -0.21
CA CYS A 111 0.97 -10.59 -0.62
C CYS A 111 0.77 -11.43 -1.88
N GLY A 112 1.73 -11.39 -2.79
CA GLY A 112 1.73 -12.19 -4.01
C GLY A 112 0.83 -11.64 -5.12
N ASP A 113 0.13 -12.54 -5.81
CA ASP A 113 -0.58 -12.22 -7.05
C ASP A 113 -1.85 -11.39 -6.81
N ASN A 114 -1.84 -10.18 -7.33
CA ASN A 114 -2.92 -9.21 -7.27
C ASN A 114 -4.24 -9.71 -7.87
N ALA A 115 -4.21 -10.65 -8.82
CA ALA A 115 -5.42 -11.25 -9.36
C ALA A 115 -6.28 -11.95 -8.29
N TYR A 116 -5.66 -12.40 -7.19
CA TYR A 116 -6.30 -13.12 -6.10
C TYR A 116 -6.50 -12.29 -4.83
N THR A 117 -5.70 -11.24 -4.61
CA THR A 117 -5.70 -10.51 -3.32
C THR A 117 -6.56 -9.25 -3.31
N GLY A 118 -7.00 -8.78 -4.48
CA GLY A 118 -7.69 -7.49 -4.61
C GLY A 118 -6.75 -6.28 -4.70
N GLY A 119 -5.43 -6.49 -4.79
CA GLY A 119 -4.45 -5.44 -5.02
C GLY A 119 -4.33 -5.04 -6.50
N THR A 120 -3.69 -3.91 -6.76
CA THR A 120 -3.48 -3.37 -8.12
C THR A 120 -2.02 -3.16 -8.48
N ILE A 121 -1.12 -3.07 -7.50
CA ILE A 121 0.30 -2.76 -7.69
C ILE A 121 1.10 -3.96 -7.20
N ALA A 122 1.97 -4.52 -8.04
CA ALA A 122 2.83 -5.65 -7.70
C ALA A 122 4.08 -5.20 -6.95
N HIS A 123 3.87 -4.47 -5.85
CA HIS A 123 4.89 -4.09 -4.87
C HIS A 123 4.17 -4.07 -3.52
N VAL A 124 4.61 -4.92 -2.59
CA VAL A 124 3.95 -5.09 -1.31
C VAL A 124 3.84 -3.75 -0.57
N HIS A 125 2.69 -3.50 0.03
CA HIS A 125 2.45 -2.30 0.83
C HIS A 125 1.48 -2.68 1.94
N ALA A 126 1.87 -2.36 3.18
CA ALA A 126 1.02 -2.59 4.32
C ALA A 126 0.16 -1.36 4.60
N HIS A 127 -1.13 -1.59 4.79
CA HIS A 127 -2.08 -0.59 5.22
C HIS A 127 -2.05 -0.48 6.74
N LEU A 128 -1.93 0.74 7.26
CA LEU A 128 -2.29 1.07 8.63
C LEU A 128 -3.51 1.98 8.58
N ILE A 129 -4.61 1.55 9.21
CA ILE A 129 -5.89 2.23 9.09
C ILE A 129 -6.52 2.41 10.47
N ALA A 130 -6.88 3.64 10.83
CA ALA A 130 -7.74 3.93 11.97
C ALA A 130 -9.11 4.40 11.45
N GLY A 131 -10.18 3.72 11.87
CA GLY A 131 -11.55 4.13 11.58
C GLY A 131 -11.91 5.43 12.27
N ASP A 132 -12.83 6.19 11.70
CA ASP A 132 -13.47 7.30 12.36
C ASP A 132 -14.61 6.78 13.24
N PRO A 133 -14.57 6.96 14.58
CA PRO A 133 -15.60 6.44 15.48
C PRO A 133 -16.97 7.08 15.25
N GLU A 134 -17.02 8.28 14.67
CA GLU A 134 -18.26 8.99 14.36
C GLU A 134 -18.82 8.63 12.97
N SER A 135 -18.09 7.82 12.18
CA SER A 135 -18.54 7.42 10.86
C SER A 135 -19.50 6.23 10.93
N GLU A 136 -20.64 6.34 10.23
CA GLU A 136 -21.56 5.21 10.01
C GLU A 136 -20.99 4.13 9.07
N HIS A 137 -19.81 4.36 8.48
CA HIS A 137 -19.20 3.47 7.50
C HIS A 137 -17.99 2.75 8.10
N PRO A 138 -18.13 1.49 8.53
CA PRO A 138 -16.97 0.72 8.97
C PRO A 138 -16.00 0.53 7.81
N VAL A 139 -14.71 0.70 8.09
CA VAL A 139 -13.65 0.50 7.08
C VAL A 139 -13.57 -0.98 6.69
N ARG A 140 -13.61 -1.26 5.40
CA ARG A 140 -13.45 -2.61 4.85
C ARG A 140 -12.26 -2.68 3.89
N LEU A 141 -11.27 -3.51 4.23
CA LEU A 141 -10.13 -3.81 3.37
C LEU A 141 -10.46 -5.07 2.54
N LYS A 142 -10.48 -4.93 1.21
CA LYS A 142 -10.57 -6.07 0.30
C LYS A 142 -9.25 -6.84 0.34
N LEU A 143 -9.31 -8.11 0.78
CA LEU A 143 -8.17 -9.04 0.88
C LEU A 143 -8.23 -10.17 -0.15
N SER A 144 -9.28 -10.21 -0.98
CA SER A 144 -9.43 -11.21 -2.03
C SER A 144 -10.12 -10.65 -3.28
N SER A 145 -9.75 -11.16 -4.45
CA SER A 145 -10.44 -10.99 -5.73
C SER A 145 -10.54 -12.33 -6.44
N ARG A 146 -11.48 -12.43 -7.38
CA ARG A 146 -11.53 -13.56 -8.31
C ARG A 146 -10.82 -13.14 -9.60
N PRO A 147 -9.87 -13.92 -10.11
CA PRO A 147 -9.30 -13.65 -11.42
C PRO A 147 -10.41 -13.70 -12.48
N ALA A 148 -10.24 -12.94 -13.57
CA ALA A 148 -11.10 -13.10 -14.73
C ALA A 148 -10.97 -14.54 -15.28
N PRO A 149 -12.04 -15.13 -15.85
CA PRO A 149 -11.90 -16.38 -16.58
C PRO A 149 -10.86 -16.21 -17.70
N GLU A 150 -10.00 -17.20 -17.89
CA GLU A 150 -9.07 -17.30 -19.03
C GLU A 150 -9.81 -17.41 -20.36
#